data_AF-J3I4H2-F1
#
_entry.id   AF-J3I4H2-F1
#
_cell.length_a   1.000
_cell.length_b   1.000
_cell.length_c   1.000
_cell.angle_alpha   90.00
_cell.angle_beta   90.00
_cell.angle_gamma   90.00
#
_symmetry.space_group_name_H-M   'P 1'
#
loop_
_entity.id
_entity.type
_entity.pdbx_description
1 polymer ?
#
loop_
_entity_poly.entity_id
_entity_poly.type
_entity_poly.pdbx_seq_one_letter_code
_entity_poly.pdbx_strand_id
1 'polypeptide(L)'
;MHSVALRNPQEERAAQHLAAGFALTPEERAKRGLPMTASLQEEAAALGGLDTAASSFRANARKFCQRKLIRERVAGIQYQGAMLASTSVASLLVEAEEARDLAMKLKEPSAANQCIQTKAKLAGIWRDKVEATGKDGVPLAGAAVTVGGPTIIMTGAPGGA
;
A
#
# COMPACT_ATOMS: atom_id res chain seq x y z
N MET A 1 -5.35 47.29 -3.07
CA MET A 1 -5.98 46.01 -2.64
C MET A 1 -6.76 45.48 -3.83
N HIS A 2 -6.29 44.54 -4.65
CA HIS A 2 -5.98 43.14 -4.32
C HIS A 2 -4.90 42.63 -5.28
N SER A 3 -3.85 42.00 -4.75
CA SER A 3 -2.82 41.30 -5.52
C SER A 3 -3.40 40.01 -6.10
N VAL A 4 -3.52 39.94 -7.42
CA VAL A 4 -3.77 38.67 -8.13
C VAL A 4 -2.50 37.83 -7.96
N ALA A 5 -2.59 36.76 -7.17
CA ALA A 5 -1.51 35.79 -7.06
C ALA A 5 -1.22 35.23 -8.46
N LEU A 6 -0.07 35.60 -9.03
CA LEU A 6 0.46 35.03 -10.26
C LEU A 6 0.67 33.53 -10.01
N ARG A 7 -0.21 32.70 -10.56
CA ARG A 7 -0.03 31.24 -10.55
C ARG A 7 1.28 30.92 -11.25
N ASN A 8 2.07 30.01 -10.69
CA ASN A 8 3.37 29.63 -11.23
C ASN A 8 3.19 29.08 -12.67
N PRO A 9 3.83 29.66 -13.71
CA PRO A 9 3.68 29.21 -15.09
C PRO A 9 4.08 27.74 -15.30
N GLN A 10 4.95 27.20 -14.45
CA GLN A 10 5.34 25.78 -14.49
C GLN A 10 4.24 24.87 -13.97
N GLU A 11 3.47 25.29 -12.95
CA GLU A 11 2.30 24.55 -12.47
C GLU A 11 1.18 24.57 -13.51
N GLU A 12 1.02 25.69 -14.23
CA GLU A 12 0.04 25.81 -15.31
C GLU A 12 0.40 24.93 -16.52
N ARG A 13 1.68 24.89 -16.92
CA ARG A 13 2.15 23.93 -17.94
C ARG A 13 2.02 22.49 -17.47
N ALA A 14 2.36 22.18 -16.22
CA ALA A 14 2.22 20.83 -15.68
C ALA A 14 0.74 20.39 -15.68
N ALA A 15 -0.18 21.27 -15.30
CA ALA A 15 -1.62 21.03 -15.37
C ALA A 15 -2.11 20.86 -16.82
N GLN A 16 -1.60 21.65 -17.77
CA GLN A 16 -1.92 21.52 -19.20
C GLN A 16 -1.40 20.21 -19.79
N HIS A 17 -0.17 19.79 -19.45
CA HIS A 17 0.39 18.50 -19.87
C HIS A 17 -0.36 17.32 -19.24
N LEU A 18 -0.76 17.42 -17.97
CA LEU A 18 -1.62 16.44 -17.33
C LEU A 18 -2.96 16.34 -18.07
N ALA A 19 -3.61 17.48 -18.34
CA ALA A 19 -4.89 17.55 -19.06
C ALA A 19 -4.81 16.98 -20.49
N ALA A 20 -3.70 17.21 -21.20
CA ALA A 20 -3.46 16.64 -22.53
C ALA A 20 -3.35 15.11 -22.52
N GLY A 21 -2.84 14.52 -21.43
CA GLY A 21 -2.79 13.07 -21.25
C GLY A 21 -4.16 12.42 -20.93
N PHE A 22 -5.17 13.23 -20.59
CA PHE A 22 -6.55 12.79 -20.35
C PHE A 22 -7.52 13.16 -21.47
N ALA A 23 -7.06 13.82 -22.53
CA ALA A 23 -7.90 14.19 -23.67
C ALA A 23 -8.33 12.92 -24.43
N LEU A 24 -9.62 12.82 -24.72
CA LEU A 24 -10.18 11.67 -25.41
C LEU A 24 -9.71 11.65 -26.86
N THR A 25 -9.33 10.46 -27.33
CA THR A 25 -9.05 10.25 -28.75
C THR A 25 -10.31 10.48 -29.59
N PRO A 26 -10.20 10.86 -30.88
CA PRO A 26 -11.35 11.06 -31.77
C PRO A 26 -12.32 9.85 -31.80
N GLU A 27 -11.79 8.63 -31.75
CA GLU A 27 -12.57 7.39 -31.72
C GLU A 27 -13.35 7.23 -30.41
N GLU A 28 -12.73 7.54 -29.28
CA GLU A 28 -13.38 7.49 -27.96
C GLU A 28 -14.43 8.60 -27.78
N ARG A 29 -14.24 9.76 -28.43
CA ARG A 29 -15.26 10.82 -28.50
C ARG A 29 -16.48 10.34 -29.27
N ALA A 30 -16.28 9.75 -30.45
CA ALA A 30 -17.36 9.21 -31.29
C ALA A 30 -18.15 8.11 -30.56
N LYS A 31 -17.46 7.17 -29.88
CA LYS A 31 -18.10 6.11 -29.08
C LYS A 31 -18.97 6.67 -27.94
N ARG A 32 -18.66 7.86 -27.44
CA ARG A 32 -19.36 8.55 -26.36
C ARG A 32 -20.33 9.64 -26.85
N GLY A 33 -20.52 9.77 -28.16
CA GLY A 33 -21.42 10.77 -28.76
C GLY A 33 -20.95 12.22 -28.58
N LEU A 34 -19.67 12.45 -28.35
CA LEU A 34 -19.10 13.78 -28.16
C LEU A 34 -18.71 14.41 -29.52
N PRO A 35 -19.01 15.71 -29.73
CA PRO A 35 -18.53 16.43 -30.91
C PRO A 35 -17.00 16.61 -30.88
N MET A 36 -16.38 16.77 -32.06
CA MET A 36 -14.93 16.97 -32.15
C MET A 36 -14.46 18.27 -31.47
N THR A 37 -15.36 19.23 -31.31
CA THR A 37 -15.14 20.51 -30.61
C THR A 37 -15.48 20.46 -29.12
N ALA A 38 -15.78 19.27 -28.56
CA ALA A 38 -16.11 19.13 -27.15
C ALA A 38 -14.99 19.71 -26.29
N SER A 39 -15.39 20.45 -25.25
CA SER A 39 -14.45 20.97 -24.26
C SER A 39 -13.96 19.87 -23.32
N LEU A 40 -12.80 20.08 -22.68
CA LEU A 40 -12.25 19.15 -21.69
C LEU A 40 -13.23 18.84 -20.53
N GLN A 41 -14.14 19.78 -20.21
CA GLN A 41 -15.17 19.58 -19.18
C GLN A 41 -16.27 18.63 -19.66
N GLU A 42 -16.68 18.71 -20.93
CA GLU A 42 -17.67 17.81 -21.52
C GLU A 42 -17.08 16.41 -21.71
N GLU A 43 -15.81 16.32 -22.08
CA GLU A 43 -15.06 15.06 -22.13
C GLU A 43 -14.97 14.41 -20.74
N ALA A 44 -14.58 15.19 -19.72
CA ALA A 44 -14.53 14.73 -18.34
C ALA A 44 -15.91 14.31 -17.80
N ALA A 45 -16.97 15.02 -18.17
CA ALA A 45 -18.33 14.66 -17.80
C ALA A 45 -18.80 13.35 -18.47
N ALA A 46 -18.51 13.16 -19.76
CA ALA A 46 -18.84 11.94 -20.50
C ALA A 46 -18.03 10.71 -20.06
N LEU A 47 -16.80 10.91 -19.57
CA LEU A 47 -16.02 9.89 -18.86
C LEU A 47 -16.61 9.53 -17.50
N GLY A 48 -17.63 10.26 -17.06
CA GLY A 48 -18.19 10.18 -15.72
C GLY A 48 -17.25 10.73 -14.66
N GLY A 49 -16.23 11.50 -15.05
CA GLY A 49 -15.16 12.13 -14.25
C GLY A 49 -15.53 13.48 -13.63
N LEU A 50 -16.61 14.11 -14.10
CA LEU A 50 -17.07 15.40 -13.60
C LEU A 50 -18.60 15.49 -13.66
N ASP A 51 -19.25 15.77 -12.53
CA ASP A 51 -20.62 16.29 -12.55
C ASP A 51 -20.56 17.81 -12.66
N THR A 52 -21.03 18.33 -13.79
CA THR A 52 -21.07 19.76 -14.09
C THR A 52 -22.09 20.52 -13.25
N ALA A 53 -23.06 19.82 -12.64
CA ALA A 53 -24.02 20.40 -11.70
C ALA A 53 -23.51 20.41 -10.25
N ALA A 54 -22.34 19.84 -9.97
CA ALA A 54 -21.80 19.83 -8.62
C ALA A 54 -21.27 21.21 -8.22
N SER A 55 -21.66 21.68 -7.03
CA SER A 55 -21.28 22.99 -6.50
C SER A 55 -19.80 23.13 -6.13
N SER A 56 -19.03 22.03 -6.09
CA SER A 56 -17.60 22.04 -5.78
C SER A 56 -16.89 20.75 -6.20
N PHE A 57 -15.56 20.82 -6.33
CA PHE A 57 -14.71 19.64 -6.51
C PHE A 57 -14.89 18.59 -5.41
N ARG A 58 -15.14 19.02 -4.16
CA ARG A 58 -15.37 18.12 -3.03
C ARG A 58 -16.66 17.32 -3.18
N ALA A 59 -17.72 17.93 -3.72
CA ALA A 59 -18.97 17.24 -4.02
C ALA A 59 -18.80 16.19 -5.13
N ASN A 60 -18.01 16.50 -6.15
CA ASN A 60 -17.62 15.56 -7.20
C ASN A 60 -16.81 14.37 -6.65
N ALA A 61 -15.76 14.64 -5.88
CA ALA A 61 -14.94 13.61 -5.23
C ALA A 61 -15.78 12.65 -4.36
N ARG A 62 -16.75 13.19 -3.60
CA ARG A 62 -17.66 12.38 -2.77
C ARG A 62 -18.46 11.38 -3.60
N LYS A 63 -18.92 11.76 -4.80
CA LYS A 63 -19.64 10.85 -5.71
C LYS A 63 -18.74 9.73 -6.23
N PHE A 64 -17.46 10.01 -6.51
CA PHE A 64 -16.49 8.97 -6.91
C PHE A 64 -16.28 7.93 -5.81
N CYS A 65 -16.14 8.35 -4.55
CA CYS A 65 -15.99 7.44 -3.41
C CYS A 65 -17.24 6.56 -3.17
N GLN A 66 -18.40 6.97 -3.67
CA GLN A 66 -19.65 6.20 -3.57
C GLN A 66 -19.80 5.16 -4.69
N ARG A 67 -19.04 5.26 -5.78
CA ARG A 67 -19.10 4.28 -6.88
C ARG A 67 -18.46 2.96 -6.46
N LYS A 68 -19.22 1.87 -6.54
CA LYS A 68 -18.78 0.51 -6.17
C LYS A 68 -17.49 0.11 -6.88
N LEU A 69 -17.41 0.28 -8.21
CA LEU A 69 -16.23 -0.07 -9.01
C LEU A 69 -14.94 0.63 -8.56
N ILE A 70 -15.04 1.91 -8.17
CA ILE A 70 -13.88 2.69 -7.73
C ILE A 70 -13.43 2.23 -6.34
N ARG A 71 -14.39 2.00 -5.43
CA ARG A 71 -14.10 1.46 -4.10
C ARG A 71 -13.44 0.09 -4.17
N GLU A 72 -13.96 -0.80 -5.01
CA GLU A 72 -13.39 -2.13 -5.25
C GLU A 72 -11.99 -2.04 -5.84
N ARG A 73 -11.76 -1.11 -6.79
CA ARG A 73 -10.44 -0.89 -7.37
C ARG A 73 -9.44 -0.38 -6.34
N VAL A 74 -9.83 0.59 -5.51
CA VAL A 74 -8.98 1.12 -4.43
C VAL A 74 -8.66 0.02 -3.42
N ALA A 75 -9.65 -0.76 -3.01
CA ALA A 75 -9.43 -1.90 -2.10
C ALA A 75 -8.48 -2.94 -2.70
N GLY A 76 -8.61 -3.24 -4.00
CA GLY A 76 -7.70 -4.15 -4.70
C GLY A 76 -6.26 -3.65 -4.77
N ILE A 77 -6.06 -2.35 -5.05
CA ILE A 77 -4.73 -1.73 -5.03
C ILE A 77 -4.14 -1.76 -3.62
N GLN A 78 -4.94 -1.44 -2.60
CA GLN A 78 -4.51 -1.49 -1.21
C GLN A 78 -4.13 -2.90 -0.78
N TYR A 79 -4.89 -3.91 -1.20
CA TYR A 79 -4.57 -5.32 -0.93
C TYR A 79 -3.28 -5.75 -1.63
N GLN A 80 -3.08 -5.39 -2.90
CA GLN A 80 -1.83 -5.67 -3.62
C GLN A 80 -0.64 -4.97 -2.97
N GLY A 81 -0.81 -3.70 -2.56
CA GLY A 81 0.19 -2.97 -1.78
C GLY A 81 0.49 -3.63 -0.44
N ALA A 82 -0.54 -4.12 0.25
CA ALA A 82 -0.38 -4.86 1.50
C ALA A 82 0.32 -6.21 1.29
N MET A 83 0.10 -6.90 0.17
CA MET A 83 0.79 -8.15 -0.17
C MET A 83 2.26 -7.92 -0.55
N LEU A 84 2.57 -6.80 -1.21
CA LEU A 84 3.95 -6.39 -1.49
C LEU A 84 4.67 -5.95 -0.20
N ALA A 85 3.94 -5.27 0.69
CA ALA A 85 4.46 -4.82 1.98
C ALA A 85 4.46 -5.94 3.04
N SER A 86 3.74 -7.03 2.83
CA SER A 86 3.73 -8.16 3.75
C SER A 86 5.07 -8.89 3.61
N THR A 87 5.97 -8.60 4.54
CA THR A 87 7.20 -9.37 4.72
C THR A 87 6.81 -10.77 5.17
N SER A 88 7.17 -11.76 4.37
CA SER A 88 6.98 -13.16 4.73
C SER A 88 8.25 -13.68 5.42
N VAL A 89 8.13 -14.75 6.20
CA VAL A 89 9.33 -15.43 6.75
C VAL A 89 10.28 -15.85 5.62
N ALA A 90 9.74 -16.24 4.47
CA ALA A 90 10.54 -16.59 3.30
C ALA A 90 11.34 -15.39 2.74
N SER A 91 10.73 -14.19 2.65
CA SER A 91 11.46 -13.01 2.17
C SER A 91 12.54 -12.57 3.14
N LEU A 92 12.27 -12.61 4.45
CA LEU A 92 13.25 -12.31 5.49
C LEU A 92 14.45 -13.29 5.48
N LEU A 93 14.21 -14.56 5.15
CA LEU A 93 15.29 -15.55 5.02
C LEU A 93 16.19 -15.28 3.81
N VAL A 94 15.63 -14.81 2.70
CA VAL A 94 16.40 -14.40 1.51
C VAL A 94 17.21 -13.15 1.82
N GLU A 95 16.58 -12.11 2.39
CA GLU A 95 17.26 -10.87 2.79
C GLU A 95 18.41 -11.13 3.79
N ALA A 96 18.20 -12.01 4.77
CA ALA A 96 19.25 -12.40 5.73
C ALA A 96 20.43 -13.11 5.05
N GLU A 97 20.19 -13.87 3.98
CA GLU A 97 21.25 -14.52 3.21
C GLU A 97 22.03 -13.52 2.35
N GLU A 98 21.34 -12.60 1.69
CA GLU A 98 21.97 -11.53 0.90
C GLU A 98 22.83 -10.61 1.79
N ALA A 99 22.33 -10.27 2.98
CA ALA A 99 23.08 -9.51 3.98
C ALA A 99 24.31 -10.27 4.50
N ARG A 100 24.20 -11.60 4.70
CA ARG A 100 25.34 -12.45 5.05
C ARG A 100 26.40 -12.43 3.96
N ASP A 101 26.01 -12.58 2.70
CA ASP A 101 26.93 -12.55 1.56
C ASP A 101 27.63 -11.21 1.42
N LEU A 102 26.91 -10.10 1.64
CA LEU A 102 27.49 -8.76 1.64
C LEU A 102 28.51 -8.60 2.79
N ALA A 103 28.16 -9.01 4.01
CA ALA A 103 29.06 -8.96 5.16
C ALA A 103 30.34 -9.78 4.95
N MET A 104 30.22 -10.96 4.32
CA MET A 104 31.37 -11.79 3.95
C MET A 104 32.27 -11.10 2.92
N LYS A 105 31.70 -10.41 1.93
CA LYS A 105 32.46 -9.61 0.94
C LYS A 105 33.19 -8.43 1.59
N LEU A 106 32.55 -7.77 2.56
CA LEU A 106 33.13 -6.66 3.33
C LEU A 106 34.11 -7.12 4.42
N LYS A 107 34.29 -8.44 4.59
CA LYS A 107 35.14 -9.05 5.63
C LYS A 107 34.73 -8.66 7.05
N GLU A 108 33.42 -8.58 7.29
CA GLU A 108 32.82 -8.34 8.61
C GLU A 108 32.23 -9.64 9.18
N PRO A 109 33.06 -10.54 9.75
CA PRO A 109 32.60 -11.86 10.19
C PRO A 109 31.60 -11.80 11.35
N SER A 110 31.64 -10.74 12.16
CA SER A 110 30.66 -10.51 13.24
C SER A 110 29.25 -10.26 12.67
N ALA A 111 29.14 -9.42 11.63
CA ALA A 111 27.88 -9.15 10.95
C ALA A 111 27.37 -10.40 10.21
N ALA A 112 28.25 -11.15 9.56
CA ALA A 112 27.89 -12.42 8.93
C ALA A 112 27.34 -13.44 9.94
N ASN A 113 27.97 -13.57 11.12
CA ASN A 113 27.51 -14.45 12.19
C ASN A 113 26.15 -14.02 12.75
N GLN A 114 25.89 -12.72 12.88
CA GLN A 114 24.57 -12.23 13.28
C GLN A 114 23.49 -12.59 12.24
N CYS A 115 23.79 -12.47 10.94
CA CYS A 115 22.87 -12.86 9.88
C CYS A 115 22.56 -14.37 9.91
N ILE A 116 23.57 -15.22 10.17
CA ILE A 116 23.39 -16.67 10.34
C ILE A 116 22.47 -16.99 11.52
N GLN A 117 22.68 -16.33 12.67
CA GLN A 117 21.82 -16.51 13.85
C GLN A 117 20.38 -16.08 13.56
N THR A 118 20.19 -14.92 12.92
CA THR A 118 18.87 -14.44 12.49
C THR A 118 18.18 -15.45 11.57
N LYS A 119 18.90 -16.00 10.58
CA LYS A 119 18.38 -17.04 9.68
C LYS A 119 17.97 -18.30 10.44
N ALA A 120 18.78 -18.74 11.40
CA ALA A 120 18.49 -19.92 12.22
C ALA A 120 17.27 -19.74 13.14
N LYS A 121 17.07 -18.51 13.67
CA LYS A 121 15.87 -18.16 14.45
C LYS A 121 14.62 -18.09 13.58
N LEU A 122 14.69 -17.45 12.42
CA LEU A 122 13.58 -17.39 11.45
C LEU A 122 13.17 -18.78 10.93
N ALA A 123 14.13 -19.69 10.75
CA ALA A 123 13.87 -21.08 10.37
C ALA A 123 13.38 -21.97 11.54
N GLY A 124 13.34 -21.45 12.77
CA GLY A 124 12.93 -22.20 13.96
C GLY A 124 13.90 -23.28 14.43
N ILE A 125 15.12 -23.33 13.86
CA ILE A 125 16.20 -24.26 14.20
C ILE A 125 16.86 -23.82 15.53
N TRP A 126 17.02 -22.52 15.70
CA TRP A 126 17.55 -21.93 16.93
C TRP A 126 16.41 -21.46 17.83
N ARG A 127 16.36 -21.99 19.06
CA ARG A 127 15.35 -21.61 20.07
C ARG A 127 16.05 -21.14 21.34
N ASP A 128 15.73 -19.93 21.77
CA ASP A 128 16.22 -19.40 23.04
C ASP A 128 15.30 -19.89 24.16
N LYS A 129 15.84 -20.64 25.12
CA LYS A 129 15.11 -21.03 26.32
C LYS A 129 15.07 -19.82 27.26
N VAL A 130 13.89 -19.25 27.45
CA VAL A 130 13.67 -18.18 28.43
C VAL A 130 12.96 -18.76 29.63
N GLU A 131 13.62 -18.75 30.79
CA GLU A 131 13.00 -19.09 32.06
C GLU A 131 12.38 -17.83 32.66
N ALA A 132 11.05 -17.70 32.52
CA ALA A 132 10.31 -16.63 33.15
C ALA A 132 9.96 -17.05 34.60
N THR A 133 10.61 -16.40 35.57
CA THR A 133 10.28 -16.56 36.98
C THR A 133 9.49 -15.35 37.49
N GLY A 134 8.59 -15.57 38.44
CA GLY A 134 7.92 -14.50 39.17
C GLY A 134 8.88 -13.78 40.11
N LYS A 135 8.37 -12.72 40.77
CA LYS A 135 9.13 -12.03 41.82
C LYS A 135 9.65 -13.06 42.83
N ASP A 136 10.93 -13.00 43.14
CA ASP A 136 11.65 -13.90 44.05
C ASP A 136 11.76 -15.37 43.59
N GLY A 137 11.72 -15.65 42.28
CA GLY A 137 11.94 -16.99 41.74
C GLY A 137 10.70 -17.91 41.82
N VAL A 138 9.56 -17.36 42.28
CA VAL A 138 8.31 -18.11 42.43
C VAL A 138 7.75 -18.47 41.04
N PRO A 139 7.27 -19.71 40.82
CA PRO A 139 6.65 -20.09 39.56
C PRO A 139 5.47 -19.17 39.19
N LEU A 140 5.43 -18.70 37.94
CA LEU A 140 4.29 -17.90 37.45
C LEU A 140 3.02 -18.77 37.47
N ALA A 141 1.98 -18.29 38.15
CA ALA A 141 0.69 -18.97 38.18
C ALA A 141 0.06 -18.92 36.78
N GLY A 142 -0.08 -20.08 36.14
CA GLY A 142 -0.72 -20.23 34.83
C GLY A 142 0.23 -20.06 33.64
N ALA A 143 1.13 -21.02 33.46
CA ALA A 143 1.97 -21.12 32.26
C ALA A 143 1.15 -21.51 31.01
N ALA A 144 0.35 -20.59 30.50
CA ALA A 144 0.12 -20.47 29.07
C ALA A 144 1.22 -19.54 28.55
N VAL A 145 2.34 -20.13 28.14
CA VAL A 145 3.46 -19.40 27.54
C VAL A 145 2.96 -18.81 26.22
N THR A 146 2.52 -17.55 26.24
CA THR A 146 2.37 -16.73 25.05
C THR A 146 3.77 -16.43 24.53
N VAL A 147 4.28 -17.35 23.70
CA VAL A 147 5.43 -17.09 22.84
C VAL A 147 5.05 -15.89 21.98
N GLY A 148 5.74 -14.77 22.18
CA GLY A 148 5.48 -13.47 21.54
C GLY A 148 5.75 -13.43 20.04
N GLY A 149 5.09 -14.31 19.27
CA GLY A 149 4.85 -14.11 17.85
C GLY A 149 3.51 -13.41 17.64
N PRO A 150 3.31 -12.66 16.53
CA PRO A 150 2.00 -12.11 16.21
C PRO A 150 1.00 -13.26 16.08
N THR A 151 -0.01 -13.27 16.95
CA THR A 151 -1.16 -14.16 16.81
C THR A 151 -1.84 -13.86 15.48
N ILE A 152 -1.61 -14.70 14.48
CA ILE A 152 -2.43 -14.71 13.26
C ILE A 152 -3.79 -15.23 13.70
N ILE A 153 -4.72 -14.31 13.96
CA ILE A 153 -6.14 -14.63 14.11
C ILE A 153 -6.59 -15.11 12.72
N MET A 154 -6.58 -16.42 12.49
CA MET A 154 -7.31 -17.00 11.37
C MET A 154 -8.80 -16.83 11.67
N THR A 155 -9.37 -15.72 11.20
CA THR A 155 -10.83 -15.56 11.15
C THR A 155 -11.37 -16.67 10.26
N GLY A 156 -12.04 -17.64 10.88
CA GLY A 156 -12.65 -18.78 10.22
C GLY A 156 -13.60 -18.35 9.10
N ALA A 157 -13.65 -19.17 8.06
CA ALA A 157 -14.59 -19.07 6.97
C ALA A 157 -16.04 -19.00 7.48
N PRO A 158 -16.93 -18.23 6.83
CA PRO A 158 -18.34 -18.22 7.20
C PRO A 158 -18.95 -19.58 6.87
N GLY A 159 -19.34 -20.33 7.90
CA GLY A 159 -20.16 -21.53 7.77
C GLY A 159 -21.54 -21.13 7.25
N GLY A 160 -21.95 -21.76 6.15
CA GLY A 160 -23.29 -21.65 5.61
C GLY A 160 -24.31 -22.26 6.57
N ALA A 161 -25.39 -21.52 6.78
CA ALA A 161 -26.70 -22.01 7.19
C ALA A 161 -27.72 -21.29 6.30
#